data_AF-A0A1Y4JIY7-F1
#
_entry.id   AF-A0A1Y4JIY7-F1
#
_cell.length_a   1.000
_cell.length_b   1.000
_cell.length_c   1.000
_cell.angle_alpha   90.00
_cell.angle_beta   90.00
_cell.angle_gamma   90.00
#
_symmetry.space_group_name_H-M   'P 1'
#
loop_
_entity.id
_entity.type
_entity.pdbx_description
1 polymer ?
#
loop_
_entity_poly.entity_id
_entity_poly.type
_entity_poly.pdbx_seq_one_letter_code
_entity_poly.pdbx_strand_id
1 'polypeptide(L)'
;MTLKELLTQVGFDELLPDLEKHEPEHLDNLYDFREAYDILRNMKPANNFEGKIFVEWHGGEWEDEEKWIGVSPMHDCTWEEDLAKEIVVADDIHLTDEELAMHCLWEITYWGFSPDEREETWQRKFGPKVLTNKYEVALDKLEESIWRHQTPRRLRSKGKDGRRYVTWTNARDFFNNRMNRSKRKREYRQDKREEYLRKMAARENLVRTLSAEGSSFRRNDVEFLLNVQYGRQYDYHSVTQNSDSRLTYILESMTQYQLLDLTKYDSAVIFIRCPSHCPLDETELETFRKSVMQHLGYTNMLFGTQTENYEKEEVKVTLLLNKK
;
A
#
# COMPACT_ATOMS: atom_id res chain seq x y z
N MET A 1 2.09 30.17 -3.04
CA MET A 1 3.26 29.27 -3.00
C MET A 1 2.92 28.02 -3.79
N THR A 2 3.92 27.34 -4.36
CA THR A 2 3.70 26.02 -4.99
C THR A 2 3.79 24.90 -3.95
N LEU A 3 3.26 23.72 -4.27
CA LEU A 3 3.45 22.54 -3.42
C LEU A 3 4.93 22.21 -3.21
N LYS A 4 5.76 22.35 -4.25
CA LYS A 4 7.20 22.13 -4.11
C LYS A 4 7.86 23.08 -3.11
N GLU A 5 7.47 24.35 -3.12
CA GLU A 5 7.98 25.35 -2.18
C GLU A 5 7.59 25.01 -0.74
N LEU A 6 6.34 24.64 -0.50
CA LEU A 6 5.84 24.25 0.81
C LEU A 6 6.62 23.06 1.39
N LEU A 7 6.76 21.97 0.64
CA LEU A 7 7.52 20.77 1.06
C LEU A 7 9.03 21.01 1.20
N THR A 8 9.54 22.14 0.71
CA THR A 8 10.93 22.54 0.91
C THR A 8 11.11 23.34 2.19
N GLN A 9 10.07 24.05 2.64
CA GLN A 9 10.09 24.90 3.83
C GLN A 9 9.85 24.12 5.13
N VAL A 10 9.00 23.09 5.07
CA VAL A 10 8.61 22.27 6.22
C VAL A 10 9.48 21.00 6.28
N GLY A 11 9.74 20.50 7.50
CA GLY A 11 10.35 19.18 7.74
C GLY A 11 9.30 18.08 7.92
N PHE A 12 9.62 16.82 7.58
CA PHE A 12 8.69 15.71 7.83
C PHE A 12 8.38 15.52 9.34
N ASP A 13 9.34 15.77 10.22
CA ASP A 13 9.09 15.68 11.67
C ASP A 13 8.13 16.77 12.18
N GLU A 14 8.05 17.89 11.49
CA GLU A 14 7.21 19.02 11.87
C GLU A 14 5.73 18.76 11.58
N LEU A 15 5.42 17.95 10.55
CA LEU A 15 4.06 17.56 10.19
C LEU A 15 3.55 16.29 10.90
N LEU A 16 4.42 15.56 11.59
CA LEU A 16 4.07 14.31 12.29
C LEU A 16 2.91 14.48 13.29
N PRO A 17 2.87 15.51 14.18
CA PRO A 17 1.79 15.63 15.15
C PRO A 17 0.41 15.77 14.50
N ASP A 18 0.33 16.47 13.37
CA ASP A 18 -0.91 16.64 12.62
C ASP A 18 -1.30 15.37 11.86
N LEU A 19 -0.30 14.66 11.32
CA LEU A 19 -0.50 13.39 10.64
C LEU A 19 -1.02 12.31 11.61
N GLU A 20 -0.44 12.18 12.80
CA GLU A 20 -0.88 11.23 13.84
C GLU A 20 -2.32 11.51 14.29
N LYS A 21 -2.73 12.78 14.32
CA LYS A 21 -4.08 13.20 14.64
C LYS A 21 -5.06 12.90 13.51
N HIS A 22 -4.63 13.01 12.26
CA HIS A 22 -5.47 12.76 11.08
C HIS A 22 -5.60 11.25 10.76
N GLU A 23 -4.56 10.46 11.03
CA GLU A 23 -4.48 9.01 10.78
C GLU A 23 -4.28 8.18 12.07
N PRO A 24 -5.19 8.26 13.06
CA PRO A 24 -4.99 7.60 14.35
C PRO A 24 -5.06 6.06 14.29
N GLU A 25 -5.61 5.49 13.22
CA GLU A 25 -5.79 4.03 13.06
C GLU A 25 -4.57 3.34 12.41
N HIS A 26 -3.73 4.09 11.69
CA HIS A 26 -2.66 3.56 10.84
C HIS A 26 -1.26 4.07 11.25
N LEU A 27 -1.06 4.30 12.56
CA LEU A 27 0.23 4.75 13.12
C LEU A 27 1.37 3.74 12.89
N ASP A 28 1.06 2.51 12.49
CA ASP A 28 2.05 1.51 12.06
C ASP A 28 2.58 1.72 10.63
N ASN A 29 2.09 2.75 9.92
CA ASN A 29 2.44 3.06 8.53
C ASN A 29 2.94 4.51 8.34
N LEU A 30 3.33 5.22 9.41
CA LEU A 30 3.83 6.61 9.26
C LEU A 30 5.07 6.70 8.36
N TYR A 31 5.86 5.63 8.30
CA TYR A 31 7.02 5.53 7.42
C TYR A 31 6.65 5.62 5.92
N ASP A 32 5.46 5.16 5.52
CA ASP A 32 5.03 5.25 4.11
C ASP A 32 4.84 6.73 3.71
N PHE A 33 4.28 7.54 4.61
CA PHE A 33 4.19 9.00 4.42
C PHE A 33 5.56 9.66 4.37
N ARG A 34 6.51 9.20 5.18
CA ARG A 34 7.90 9.69 5.15
C ARG A 34 8.54 9.40 3.80
N GLU A 35 8.41 8.17 3.31
CA GLU A 35 8.96 7.75 2.02
C GLU A 35 8.35 8.60 0.89
N ALA A 36 7.03 8.79 0.88
CA ALA A 36 6.36 9.67 -0.06
C ALA A 36 6.87 11.12 0.01
N TYR A 37 7.03 11.65 1.23
CA TYR A 37 7.54 13.00 1.47
C TYR A 37 8.94 13.18 0.89
N ASP A 38 9.85 12.25 1.19
CA ASP A 38 11.23 12.32 0.70
C ASP A 38 11.31 12.13 -0.82
N ILE A 39 10.43 11.30 -1.42
CA ILE A 39 10.32 11.20 -2.89
C ILE A 39 9.90 12.55 -3.48
N LEU A 40 8.84 13.15 -2.97
CA LEU A 40 8.33 14.45 -3.43
C LEU A 40 9.37 15.57 -3.26
N ARG A 41 10.12 15.54 -2.16
CA ARG A 41 11.20 16.50 -1.88
C ARG A 41 12.38 16.35 -2.83
N ASN A 42 12.67 15.15 -3.31
CA ASN A 42 13.74 14.90 -4.29
C ASN A 42 13.30 15.06 -5.76
N MET A 43 12.00 14.98 -6.03
CA MET A 43 11.42 15.10 -7.36
C MET A 43 11.48 16.55 -7.88
N LYS A 44 11.67 16.71 -9.20
CA LYS A 44 11.60 18.03 -9.85
C LYS A 44 10.17 18.31 -10.31
N PRO A 45 9.63 19.51 -10.06
CA PRO A 45 8.32 19.87 -10.59
C PRO A 45 8.34 19.87 -12.13
N ALA A 46 7.18 19.58 -12.73
CA ALA A 46 7.02 19.61 -14.18
C ALA A 46 7.29 21.02 -14.74
N ASN A 47 8.07 21.10 -15.81
CA ASN A 47 8.37 22.37 -16.46
C ASN A 47 7.12 22.93 -17.17
N ASN A 48 6.82 24.21 -16.96
CA ASN A 48 5.74 24.94 -17.65
C ASN A 48 4.34 24.34 -17.44
N PHE A 49 4.12 23.62 -16.33
CA PHE A 49 2.79 23.18 -15.94
C PHE A 49 2.13 24.27 -15.09
N GLU A 50 0.94 24.72 -15.47
CA GLU A 50 0.14 25.69 -14.72
C GLU A 50 -1.12 24.99 -14.21
N GLY A 51 -1.28 24.98 -12.89
CA GLY A 51 -2.45 24.41 -12.24
C GLY A 51 -2.57 24.92 -10.81
N LYS A 52 -3.70 24.63 -10.18
CA LYS A 52 -4.02 25.09 -8.82
C LYS A 52 -4.48 23.93 -7.97
N ILE A 53 -4.06 23.94 -6.71
CA ILE A 53 -4.58 23.09 -5.64
C ILE A 53 -5.39 24.01 -4.73
N PHE A 54 -6.66 23.70 -4.56
CA PHE A 54 -7.58 24.41 -3.68
C PHE A 54 -7.65 23.71 -2.33
N VAL A 55 -7.61 24.50 -1.26
CA VAL A 55 -7.81 24.04 0.11
C VAL A 55 -9.06 24.72 0.63
N GLU A 56 -10.13 23.94 0.81
CA GLU A 56 -11.46 24.44 1.15
C GLU A 56 -12.20 23.49 2.11
N TRP A 57 -13.25 23.99 2.75
CA TRP A 57 -14.12 23.19 3.58
C TRP A 57 -15.03 22.31 2.72
N HIS A 58 -15.05 21.02 3.01
CA HIS A 58 -15.99 20.05 2.45
C HIS A 58 -16.90 19.49 3.54
N GLY A 59 -18.01 18.88 3.11
CA GLY A 59 -19.01 18.31 4.01
C GLY A 59 -19.84 19.34 4.76
N GLY A 60 -20.58 18.86 5.75
CA GLY A 60 -21.53 19.67 6.52
C GLY A 60 -22.74 20.12 5.70
N GLU A 61 -23.07 19.41 4.62
CA GLU A 61 -24.31 19.65 3.85
C GLU A 61 -25.53 19.00 4.54
N TRP A 62 -25.28 18.04 5.43
CA TRP A 62 -26.29 17.30 6.19
C TRP A 62 -26.17 17.56 7.69
N GLU A 63 -27.30 17.43 8.40
CA GLU A 63 -27.49 17.89 9.80
C GLU A 63 -26.52 17.25 10.82
N ASP A 64 -25.89 16.12 10.48
CA ASP A 64 -24.95 15.37 11.33
C ASP A 64 -23.57 15.15 10.66
N GLU A 65 -23.28 15.82 9.53
CA GLU A 65 -22.01 15.67 8.84
C GLU A 65 -20.99 16.69 9.37
N GLU A 66 -19.89 16.21 9.94
CA GLU A 66 -18.79 17.07 10.32
C GLU A 66 -18.14 17.67 9.07
N LYS A 67 -17.73 18.94 9.15
CA LYS A 67 -16.94 19.57 8.09
C LYS A 67 -15.49 19.10 8.21
N TRP A 68 -14.84 18.93 7.07
CA TRP A 68 -13.41 18.63 6.99
C TRP A 68 -12.72 19.53 5.97
N ILE A 69 -11.41 19.68 6.11
CA ILE A 69 -10.58 20.38 5.13
C ILE A 69 -10.25 19.39 4.02
N GLY A 70 -10.53 19.75 2.77
CA GLY A 70 -10.14 18.98 1.60
C GLY A 70 -9.14 19.74 0.75
N VAL A 71 -8.29 18.97 0.08
CA VAL A 71 -7.26 19.46 -0.83
C VAL A 71 -7.56 18.87 -2.20
N SER A 72 -7.76 19.69 -3.23
CA SER A 72 -8.06 19.15 -4.57
C SER A 72 -7.80 20.15 -5.70
N PRO A 73 -7.61 19.71 -6.95
CA PRO A 73 -7.40 18.33 -7.40
C PRO A 73 -5.94 17.90 -7.29
N MET A 74 -5.69 16.65 -6.86
CA MET A 74 -4.35 16.03 -6.79
C MET A 74 -4.28 14.59 -7.35
N HIS A 75 -5.39 14.11 -7.95
CA HIS A 75 -5.52 12.72 -8.43
C HIS A 75 -5.58 12.58 -9.95
N ASP A 76 -5.59 13.72 -10.64
CA ASP A 76 -5.86 13.82 -12.07
C ASP A 76 -4.59 13.93 -12.93
N CYS A 77 -3.42 14.10 -12.30
CA CYS A 77 -2.15 14.34 -12.96
C CYS A 77 -0.97 13.57 -12.33
N THR A 78 0.26 13.77 -12.79
CA THR A 78 1.45 13.17 -12.16
C THR A 78 1.90 13.94 -10.92
N TRP A 79 2.70 13.30 -10.06
CA TRP A 79 3.26 13.97 -8.88
C TRP A 79 4.15 15.16 -9.27
N GLU A 80 4.90 15.07 -10.38
CA GLU A 80 5.67 16.19 -10.92
C GLU A 80 4.77 17.39 -11.29
N GLU A 81 3.60 17.12 -11.86
CA GLU A 81 2.61 18.13 -12.22
C GLU A 81 1.97 18.73 -10.96
N ASP A 82 1.62 17.92 -9.96
CA ASP A 82 1.11 18.40 -8.66
C ASP A 82 2.12 19.28 -7.93
N LEU A 83 3.41 18.92 -7.96
CA LEU A 83 4.48 19.73 -7.36
C LEU A 83 4.60 21.13 -7.99
N ALA A 84 4.21 21.29 -9.26
CA ALA A 84 4.22 22.57 -9.96
C ALA A 84 2.98 23.43 -9.69
N LYS A 85 1.90 22.86 -9.15
CA LYS A 85 0.65 23.59 -8.91
C LYS A 85 0.81 24.64 -7.80
N GLU A 86 0.11 25.77 -7.97
CA GLU A 86 -0.03 26.81 -6.96
C GLU A 86 -1.10 26.42 -5.94
N ILE A 87 -0.77 26.52 -4.65
CA ILE A 87 -1.72 26.28 -3.57
C ILE A 87 -2.53 27.56 -3.31
N VAL A 88 -3.86 27.43 -3.34
CA VAL A 88 -4.84 28.48 -3.06
C VAL A 88 -5.70 28.05 -1.88
N VAL A 89 -5.50 28.69 -0.74
CA VAL A 89 -6.25 28.43 0.50
C VAL A 89 -7.45 29.38 0.57
N ALA A 90 -8.62 28.85 0.91
CA ALA A 90 -9.82 29.66 1.12
C ALA A 90 -9.66 30.65 2.29
N ASP A 91 -10.26 31.84 2.18
CA ASP A 91 -10.08 32.95 3.14
C ASP A 91 -10.52 32.61 4.58
N ASP A 92 -11.40 31.63 4.75
CA ASP A 92 -11.92 31.18 6.05
C ASP A 92 -11.11 30.03 6.66
N ILE A 93 -10.05 29.55 5.99
CA ILE A 93 -9.14 28.51 6.45
C ILE A 93 -7.83 29.13 6.91
N HIS A 94 -7.45 28.82 8.14
CA HIS A 94 -6.23 29.31 8.78
C HIS A 94 -5.42 28.10 9.26
N LEU A 95 -4.55 27.61 8.38
CA LEU A 95 -3.62 26.52 8.68
C LEU A 95 -2.21 27.07 8.81
N THR A 96 -1.42 26.43 9.65
CA THR A 96 0.04 26.54 9.62
C THR A 96 0.59 25.88 8.35
N ASP A 97 1.84 26.18 7.98
CA ASP A 97 2.48 25.56 6.81
C ASP A 97 2.64 24.05 7.04
N GLU A 98 2.87 23.63 8.29
CA GLU A 98 2.97 22.23 8.72
C GLU A 98 1.65 21.48 8.51
N GLU A 99 0.52 22.02 9.00
CA GLU A 99 -0.81 21.44 8.81
C GLU A 99 -1.19 21.39 7.32
N LEU A 100 -0.87 22.45 6.57
CA LEU A 100 -1.11 22.51 5.13
C LEU A 100 -0.30 21.45 4.38
N ALA A 101 0.98 21.28 4.71
CA ALA A 101 1.86 20.28 4.12
C ALA A 101 1.35 18.86 4.42
N MET A 102 0.90 18.61 5.66
CA MET A 102 0.27 17.35 6.05
C MET A 102 -0.95 17.03 5.19
N HIS A 103 -1.89 17.98 5.05
CA HIS A 103 -3.10 17.77 4.22
C HIS A 103 -2.76 17.50 2.76
N CYS A 104 -1.80 18.22 2.18
CA CYS A 104 -1.35 17.97 0.81
C CYS A 104 -0.67 16.60 0.67
N LEU A 105 0.16 16.18 1.63
CA LEU A 105 0.82 14.88 1.64
C LEU A 105 -0.20 13.73 1.77
N TRP A 106 -1.20 13.90 2.63
CA TRP A 106 -2.27 12.93 2.80
C TRP A 106 -3.08 12.76 1.51
N GLU A 107 -3.45 13.87 0.88
CA GLU A 107 -4.21 13.82 -0.37
C GLU A 107 -3.38 13.18 -1.50
N ILE A 108 -2.15 13.63 -1.76
CA ILE A 108 -1.36 13.13 -2.90
C ILE A 108 -1.03 11.63 -2.81
N THR A 109 -1.04 11.06 -1.60
CA THR A 109 -0.75 9.65 -1.34
C THR A 109 -1.99 8.73 -1.38
N TYR A 110 -3.18 9.27 -1.67
CA TYR A 110 -4.44 8.50 -1.70
C TYR A 110 -4.41 7.25 -2.58
N TRP A 111 -3.72 7.30 -3.73
CA TRP A 111 -3.62 6.17 -4.66
C TRP A 111 -2.35 5.31 -4.49
N GLY A 112 -1.45 5.68 -3.59
CA GLY A 112 -0.17 5.00 -3.32
C GLY A 112 0.88 5.97 -2.78
N PHE A 113 1.90 5.45 -2.09
CA PHE A 113 2.96 6.25 -1.44
C PHE A 113 4.18 6.47 -2.35
N SER A 114 4.12 5.98 -3.58
CA SER A 114 5.09 6.30 -4.62
C SER A 114 4.42 6.32 -6.00
N PRO A 115 5.05 6.94 -7.02
CA PRO A 115 4.54 6.90 -8.39
C PRO A 115 4.38 5.47 -8.93
N ASP A 116 5.31 4.56 -8.60
CA ASP A 116 5.25 3.15 -8.98
C ASP A 116 4.04 2.47 -8.33
N GLU A 117 3.86 2.63 -7.02
CA GLU A 117 2.72 2.03 -6.29
C GLU A 117 1.37 2.56 -6.78
N ARG A 118 1.33 3.83 -7.17
CA ARG A 118 0.15 4.44 -7.76
C ARG A 118 -0.22 3.75 -9.06
N GLU A 119 0.76 3.53 -9.94
CA GLU A 119 0.55 2.78 -11.18
C GLU A 119 0.16 1.32 -10.89
N GLU A 120 0.84 0.63 -9.97
CA GLU A 120 0.51 -0.74 -9.58
C GLU A 120 -0.92 -0.85 -9.03
N THR A 121 -1.34 0.10 -8.20
CA THR A 121 -2.71 0.19 -7.66
C THR A 121 -3.73 0.37 -8.78
N TRP A 122 -3.43 1.26 -9.74
CA TRP A 122 -4.25 1.45 -10.93
C TRP A 122 -4.35 0.18 -11.77
N GLN A 123 -3.23 -0.49 -12.05
CA GLN A 123 -3.21 -1.74 -12.81
C GLN A 123 -3.94 -2.87 -12.07
N ARG A 124 -3.80 -2.95 -10.75
CA ARG A 124 -4.50 -3.93 -9.93
C ARG A 124 -6.02 -3.71 -9.92
N LYS A 125 -6.47 -2.45 -9.87
CA LYS A 125 -7.90 -2.10 -9.86
C LYS A 125 -8.52 -2.16 -11.28
N PHE A 126 -7.83 -1.64 -12.29
CA PHE A 126 -8.39 -1.39 -13.62
C PHE A 126 -7.77 -2.22 -14.74
N GLY A 127 -6.58 -2.79 -14.53
CA GLY A 127 -5.89 -3.64 -15.50
C GLY A 127 -6.45 -5.07 -15.61
N PRO A 128 -5.98 -5.84 -16.61
CA PRO A 128 -6.39 -7.22 -16.80
C PRO A 128 -5.95 -8.10 -15.62
N LYS A 129 -6.84 -8.99 -15.16
CA LYS A 129 -6.53 -9.90 -14.06
C LYS A 129 -5.60 -11.01 -14.55
N VAL A 130 -4.34 -10.99 -14.11
CA VAL A 130 -3.37 -12.07 -14.36
C VAL A 130 -3.46 -13.10 -13.24
N LEU A 131 -3.83 -14.33 -13.58
CA LEU A 131 -3.92 -15.44 -12.62
C LEU A 131 -2.58 -16.16 -12.59
N THR A 132 -1.83 -15.96 -11.52
CA THR A 132 -0.45 -16.43 -11.38
C THR A 132 -0.38 -17.76 -10.64
N ASN A 133 -1.28 -18.04 -9.69
CA ASN A 133 -1.20 -19.21 -8.83
C ASN A 133 -2.48 -20.08 -8.80
N LYS A 134 -2.35 -21.31 -8.28
CA LYS A 134 -3.43 -22.30 -8.25
C LYS A 134 -4.67 -21.86 -7.46
N TYR A 135 -4.52 -21.04 -6.43
CA TYR A 135 -5.62 -20.54 -5.60
C TYR A 135 -6.37 -19.40 -6.31
N GLU A 136 -5.66 -18.52 -7.02
CA GLU A 136 -6.26 -17.50 -7.88
C GLU A 136 -7.08 -18.14 -9.01
N VAL A 137 -6.53 -19.17 -9.66
CA VAL A 137 -7.26 -19.94 -10.68
C VAL A 137 -8.49 -20.62 -10.09
N ALA A 138 -8.40 -21.17 -8.89
CA ALA A 138 -9.54 -21.79 -8.21
C ALA A 138 -10.60 -20.76 -7.80
N LEU A 139 -10.18 -19.56 -7.36
CA LEU A 139 -11.07 -18.45 -7.01
C LEU A 139 -11.80 -17.97 -8.25
N ASP A 140 -11.09 -17.74 -9.35
CA ASP A 140 -11.68 -17.30 -10.61
C ASP A 140 -12.71 -18.31 -11.15
N LYS A 141 -12.41 -19.62 -11.05
CA LYS A 141 -13.36 -20.69 -11.40
C LYS A 141 -14.61 -20.69 -10.51
N LEU A 142 -14.46 -20.40 -9.21
CA LEU A 142 -15.57 -20.29 -8.28
C LEU A 142 -16.45 -19.09 -8.61
N GLU A 143 -15.84 -17.91 -8.81
CA GLU A 143 -16.50 -16.67 -9.20
C GLU A 143 -17.24 -16.85 -10.55
N GLU A 144 -16.61 -17.50 -11.54
CA GLU A 144 -17.24 -17.84 -12.82
C GLU A 144 -18.44 -18.78 -12.63
N SER A 145 -18.33 -19.80 -11.77
CA SER A 145 -19.43 -20.73 -11.48
C SER A 145 -20.60 -20.03 -10.81
N ILE A 146 -20.33 -19.19 -9.81
CA ILE A 146 -21.32 -18.37 -9.12
C ILE A 146 -22.01 -17.46 -10.13
N TRP A 147 -21.24 -16.69 -10.91
CA TRP A 147 -21.79 -15.83 -11.93
C TRP A 147 -22.63 -16.61 -12.94
N ARG A 148 -22.14 -17.77 -13.41
CA ARG A 148 -22.80 -18.55 -14.47
C ARG A 148 -24.11 -19.20 -14.03
N HIS A 149 -24.19 -19.66 -12.79
CA HIS A 149 -25.31 -20.45 -12.29
C HIS A 149 -26.27 -19.67 -11.39
N GLN A 150 -25.83 -18.55 -10.82
CA GLN A 150 -26.66 -17.73 -9.92
C GLN A 150 -27.17 -16.44 -10.58
N THR A 151 -26.52 -15.99 -11.67
CA THR A 151 -26.99 -14.83 -12.44
C THR A 151 -27.79 -15.27 -13.68
N PRO A 152 -29.01 -14.75 -13.90
CA PRO A 152 -29.77 -15.03 -15.11
C PRO A 152 -28.98 -14.75 -16.40
N ARG A 153 -29.14 -15.58 -17.44
CA ARG A 153 -28.39 -15.44 -18.71
C ARG A 153 -28.54 -14.07 -19.37
N ARG A 154 -29.73 -13.48 -19.31
CA ARG A 154 -30.03 -12.16 -19.89
C ARG A 154 -29.31 -10.99 -19.21
N LEU A 155 -28.82 -11.18 -17.99
CA LEU A 155 -28.17 -10.14 -17.19
C LEU A 155 -26.64 -10.29 -17.18
N ARG A 156 -26.10 -11.23 -17.95
CA ARG A 156 -24.68 -11.56 -17.96
C ARG A 156 -24.04 -11.05 -19.23
N SER A 157 -22.96 -10.29 -19.09
CA SER A 157 -22.08 -9.92 -20.20
C SER A 157 -20.61 -10.05 -19.81
N LYS A 158 -19.74 -10.22 -20.80
CA LYS A 158 -18.29 -10.16 -20.62
C LYS A 158 -17.75 -8.95 -21.37
N GLY A 159 -16.84 -8.21 -20.75
CA GLY A 159 -16.10 -7.15 -21.42
C GLY A 159 -15.09 -7.70 -22.42
N LYS A 160 -14.48 -6.81 -23.20
CA LYS A 160 -13.40 -7.17 -24.13
C LYS A 160 -12.16 -7.73 -23.41
N ASP A 161 -11.98 -7.32 -22.16
CA ASP A 161 -10.95 -7.75 -21.22
C ASP A 161 -11.27 -9.07 -20.50
N GLY A 162 -12.41 -9.69 -20.79
CA GLY A 162 -12.87 -10.92 -20.14
C GLY A 162 -13.49 -10.69 -18.75
N ARG A 163 -13.58 -9.45 -18.26
CA ARG A 163 -14.23 -9.14 -16.98
C ARG A 163 -15.73 -9.47 -17.03
N ARG A 164 -16.26 -9.94 -15.90
CA ARG A 164 -17.64 -10.38 -15.74
C ARG A 164 -18.49 -9.19 -15.31
N TYR A 165 -19.52 -8.88 -16.09
CA TYR A 165 -20.46 -7.82 -15.77
C TYR A 165 -21.85 -8.41 -15.51
N VAL A 166 -22.58 -7.79 -14.58
CA VAL A 166 -23.98 -8.07 -14.32
C VAL A 166 -24.76 -6.81 -14.64
N THR A 167 -25.64 -6.89 -15.64
CA THR A 167 -26.54 -5.77 -15.97
C THR A 167 -27.63 -5.70 -14.92
N TRP A 168 -27.78 -4.55 -14.29
CA TRP A 168 -28.85 -4.29 -13.33
C TRP A 168 -29.97 -3.54 -14.03
N THR A 169 -31.21 -3.94 -13.79
CA THR A 169 -32.39 -3.34 -14.43
C THR A 169 -33.05 -2.26 -13.59
N ASN A 170 -32.98 -2.35 -12.25
CA ASN A 170 -33.57 -1.36 -11.34
C ASN A 170 -32.73 -1.22 -10.06
N ALA A 171 -32.64 -0.01 -9.51
CA ALA A 171 -31.98 0.25 -8.23
C ALA A 171 -32.63 -0.51 -7.04
N ARG A 172 -33.91 -0.88 -7.12
CA ARG A 172 -34.57 -1.70 -6.08
C ARG A 172 -34.02 -3.13 -5.99
N ASP A 173 -33.43 -3.65 -7.07
CA ASP A 173 -32.82 -4.99 -7.06
C ASP A 173 -31.57 -5.03 -6.16
N PHE A 174 -30.95 -3.88 -5.87
CA PHE A 174 -29.82 -3.72 -4.95
C PHE A 174 -30.19 -3.96 -3.48
N PHE A 175 -31.43 -3.64 -3.09
CA PHE A 175 -31.87 -3.63 -1.70
C PHE A 175 -32.69 -4.86 -1.30
N ASN A 176 -32.98 -5.77 -2.24
CA ASN A 176 -33.84 -6.92 -1.99
C ASN A 176 -33.05 -8.20 -1.66
N ASN A 177 -32.48 -8.26 -0.46
CA ASN A 177 -31.68 -9.39 0.04
C ASN A 177 -32.51 -10.55 0.63
N ARG A 178 -33.81 -10.66 0.26
CA ARG A 178 -34.68 -11.69 0.86
C ARG A 178 -34.36 -13.07 0.28
N MET A 179 -33.44 -13.77 0.91
CA MET A 179 -33.05 -15.13 0.56
C MET A 179 -33.66 -16.15 1.50
N ASN A 180 -34.03 -17.33 0.98
CA ASN A 180 -34.44 -18.45 1.83
C ASN A 180 -33.22 -19.04 2.58
N ARG A 181 -33.48 -19.85 3.62
CA ARG A 181 -32.42 -20.46 4.45
C ARG A 181 -31.38 -21.23 3.65
N SER A 182 -31.80 -21.99 2.64
CA SER A 182 -30.90 -22.81 1.82
C SER A 182 -29.95 -21.95 0.97
N LYS A 183 -30.45 -20.84 0.42
CA LYS A 183 -29.65 -19.87 -0.33
C LYS A 183 -28.62 -19.18 0.57
N ARG A 184 -29.04 -18.70 1.76
CA ARG A 184 -28.12 -18.10 2.74
C ARG A 184 -27.01 -19.05 3.17
N LYS A 185 -27.34 -20.33 3.42
CA LYS A 185 -26.32 -21.34 3.74
C LYS A 185 -25.36 -21.62 2.57
N ARG A 186 -25.81 -21.49 1.32
CA ARG A 186 -24.95 -21.66 0.14
C ARG A 186 -24.00 -20.48 0.01
N GLU A 187 -24.52 -19.26 0.10
CA GLU A 187 -23.75 -18.01 0.07
C GLU A 187 -22.68 -18.01 1.15
N TYR A 188 -23.05 -18.27 2.41
CA TYR A 188 -22.08 -18.41 3.50
C TYR A 188 -20.93 -19.38 3.21
N ARG A 189 -21.20 -20.53 2.57
CA ARG A 189 -20.15 -21.49 2.17
C ARG A 189 -19.29 -20.98 1.03
N GLN A 190 -19.87 -20.20 0.11
CA GLN A 190 -19.16 -19.57 -1.00
C GLN A 190 -18.27 -18.46 -0.48
N ASP A 191 -18.79 -17.57 0.36
CA ASP A 191 -18.03 -16.48 0.99
C ASP A 191 -16.84 -17.04 1.78
N LYS A 192 -17.05 -18.07 2.60
CA LYS A 192 -15.95 -18.72 3.34
C LYS A 192 -14.93 -19.38 2.42
N ARG A 193 -15.35 -19.91 1.27
CA ARG A 193 -14.43 -20.49 0.29
C ARG A 193 -13.66 -19.40 -0.46
N GLU A 194 -14.30 -18.31 -0.84
CA GLU A 194 -13.66 -17.16 -1.47
C GLU A 194 -12.63 -16.52 -0.53
N GLU A 195 -13.00 -16.29 0.73
CA GLU A 195 -12.12 -15.78 1.78
C GLU A 195 -10.86 -16.66 1.93
N TYR A 196 -11.06 -17.98 2.04
CA TYR A 196 -9.95 -18.95 2.09
C TYR A 196 -9.05 -18.87 0.84
N LEU A 197 -9.64 -18.87 -0.37
CA LEU A 197 -8.87 -18.85 -1.61
C LEU A 197 -8.10 -17.53 -1.79
N ARG A 198 -8.68 -16.38 -1.42
CA ARG A 198 -8.00 -15.08 -1.42
C ARG A 198 -6.81 -15.09 -0.45
N LYS A 199 -7.02 -15.57 0.78
CA LYS A 199 -5.95 -15.69 1.79
C LYS A 199 -4.81 -16.60 1.31
N MET A 200 -5.13 -17.77 0.74
CA MET A 200 -4.12 -18.70 0.25
C MET A 200 -3.42 -18.21 -1.01
N ALA A 201 -4.11 -17.49 -1.89
CA ALA A 201 -3.51 -16.85 -3.06
C ALA A 201 -2.44 -15.84 -2.65
N ALA A 202 -2.77 -14.94 -1.72
CA ALA A 202 -1.82 -13.94 -1.22
C ALA A 202 -0.58 -14.61 -0.58
N ARG A 203 -0.78 -15.64 0.25
CA ARG A 203 0.31 -16.39 0.88
C ARG A 203 1.18 -17.16 -0.11
N GLU A 204 0.57 -17.79 -1.12
CA GLU A 204 1.31 -18.48 -2.17
C GLU A 204 2.14 -17.50 -3.01
N ASN A 205 1.60 -16.32 -3.33
CA ASN A 205 2.36 -15.28 -4.01
C ASN A 205 3.54 -14.81 -3.17
N LEU A 206 3.34 -14.59 -1.87
CA LEU A 206 4.41 -14.22 -0.95
C LEU A 206 5.52 -15.29 -0.90
N VAL A 207 5.15 -16.57 -0.74
CA VAL A 207 6.11 -17.69 -0.78
C VAL A 207 6.88 -17.70 -2.10
N ARG A 208 6.21 -17.49 -3.22
CA ARG A 208 6.85 -17.45 -4.55
C ARG A 208 7.80 -16.28 -4.72
N THR A 209 7.43 -15.09 -4.22
CA THR A 209 8.29 -13.90 -4.23
C THR A 209 9.54 -14.15 -3.39
N LEU A 210 9.37 -14.62 -2.15
CA LEU A 210 10.48 -14.89 -1.25
C LEU A 210 11.40 -16.00 -1.76
N SER A 211 10.86 -17.01 -2.45
CA SER A 211 11.63 -18.13 -3.00
C SER A 211 11.90 -18.00 -4.51
N ALA A 212 11.90 -16.78 -5.03
CA ALA A 212 12.18 -16.53 -6.44
C ALA A 212 13.62 -16.91 -6.81
N GLU A 213 13.89 -17.07 -8.11
CA GLU A 213 15.23 -17.35 -8.59
C GLU A 213 16.20 -16.21 -8.20
N GLY A 214 17.37 -16.56 -7.66
CA GLY A 214 18.32 -15.60 -7.11
C GLY A 214 18.07 -15.18 -5.65
N SER A 215 16.99 -15.66 -5.03
CA SER A 215 16.75 -15.49 -3.59
C SER A 215 17.63 -16.41 -2.76
N SER A 216 18.03 -15.95 -1.56
CA SER A 216 18.67 -16.77 -0.54
C SER A 216 17.71 -17.78 0.10
N PHE A 217 16.39 -17.58 0.04
CA PHE A 217 15.41 -18.51 0.59
C PHE A 217 15.03 -19.58 -0.43
N ARG A 218 15.00 -20.84 0.04
CA ARG A 218 14.33 -21.92 -0.67
C ARG A 218 12.87 -21.94 -0.29
N ARG A 219 12.04 -22.50 -1.17
CA ARG A 219 10.59 -22.64 -0.90
C ARG A 219 10.30 -23.29 0.46
N ASN A 220 11.04 -24.33 0.83
CA ASN A 220 10.87 -25.04 2.09
C ASN A 220 11.13 -24.16 3.33
N ASP A 221 11.98 -23.15 3.22
CA ASP A 221 12.35 -22.26 4.34
C ASP A 221 11.19 -21.33 4.71
N VAL A 222 10.36 -20.98 3.73
CA VAL A 222 9.24 -20.02 3.87
C VAL A 222 7.86 -20.66 3.72
N GLU A 223 7.78 -21.97 3.46
CA GLU A 223 6.51 -22.68 3.25
C GLU A 223 5.57 -22.60 4.45
N PHE A 224 6.12 -22.44 5.67
CA PHE A 224 5.34 -22.27 6.88
C PHE A 224 4.37 -21.08 6.83
N LEU A 225 4.66 -20.05 6.01
CA LEU A 225 3.79 -18.88 5.80
C LEU A 225 2.40 -19.25 5.29
N LEU A 226 2.26 -20.39 4.61
CA LEU A 226 0.96 -20.92 4.17
C LEU A 226 0.04 -21.24 5.35
N ASN A 227 0.62 -21.61 6.51
CA ASN A 227 -0.10 -22.14 7.67
C ASN A 227 -0.20 -21.16 8.85
N VAL A 228 0.41 -19.98 8.76
CA VAL A 228 0.39 -18.94 9.80
C VAL A 228 -1.06 -18.62 10.26
N GLN A 229 -1.30 -18.45 11.56
CA GLN A 229 -2.62 -18.07 12.05
C GLN A 229 -2.96 -16.63 11.64
N TYR A 230 -2.08 -15.71 12.00
CA TYR A 230 -2.19 -14.27 11.79
C TYR A 230 -0.82 -13.67 11.44
N GLY A 231 -0.80 -12.64 10.58
CA GLY A 231 0.41 -11.92 10.25
C GLY A 231 0.13 -10.59 9.57
N ARG A 232 1.14 -9.71 9.55
CA ARG A 232 1.15 -8.44 8.81
C ARG A 232 2.42 -8.33 7.98
N GLN A 233 2.33 -7.59 6.88
CA GLN A 233 3.42 -7.29 5.96
C GLN A 233 3.60 -5.78 5.91
N TYR A 234 4.85 -5.34 5.97
CA TYR A 234 5.27 -3.96 5.76
C TYR A 234 6.40 -3.97 4.73
N ASP A 235 6.36 -3.04 3.78
CA ASP A 235 7.33 -2.92 2.72
C ASP A 235 7.98 -1.53 2.82
N TYR A 236 9.30 -1.48 3.01
CA TYR A 236 10.07 -0.25 3.13
C TYR A 236 10.89 0.00 1.87
N HIS A 237 11.01 1.25 1.48
CA HIS A 237 11.82 1.70 0.37
C HIS A 237 12.87 2.71 0.83
N SER A 238 14.14 2.48 0.49
CA SER A 238 15.16 3.48 0.79
C SER A 238 15.05 4.67 -0.16
N VAL A 239 14.74 5.86 0.35
CA VAL A 239 14.71 7.10 -0.43
C VAL A 239 15.94 7.93 -0.09
N THR A 240 17.09 7.58 -0.68
CA THR A 240 18.37 8.21 -0.36
C THR A 240 19.10 8.67 -1.61
N GLN A 241 19.72 9.85 -1.57
CA GLN A 241 20.63 10.32 -2.62
C GLN A 241 22.02 9.64 -2.58
N ASN A 242 22.36 9.00 -1.46
CA ASN A 242 23.65 8.34 -1.25
C ASN A 242 23.45 6.82 -1.03
N SER A 243 24.08 6.02 -1.88
CA SER A 243 24.02 4.55 -1.87
C SER A 243 24.40 3.91 -0.55
N ASP A 244 25.23 4.59 0.25
CA ASP A 244 25.87 4.01 1.43
C ASP A 244 25.01 4.10 2.72
N SER A 245 23.80 4.66 2.60
CA SER A 245 22.90 4.92 3.75
C SER A 245 21.52 4.26 3.64
N ARG A 246 21.34 3.40 2.63
CA ARG A 246 20.03 2.83 2.26
C ARG A 246 19.41 2.00 3.38
N LEU A 247 20.18 1.10 4.03
CA LEU A 247 19.63 0.31 5.14
C LEU A 247 19.50 1.12 6.43
N THR A 248 20.31 2.17 6.60
CA THR A 248 20.21 3.08 7.75
C THR A 248 18.90 3.86 7.68
N TYR A 249 18.53 4.36 6.51
CA TYR A 249 17.24 5.01 6.27
C TYR A 249 16.06 4.10 6.63
N ILE A 250 16.09 2.85 6.17
CA ILE A 250 15.02 1.87 6.46
C ILE A 250 14.96 1.53 7.96
N LEU A 251 16.12 1.38 8.62
CA LEU A 251 16.14 1.14 10.05
C LEU A 251 15.51 2.30 10.84
N GLU A 252 15.74 3.53 10.40
CA GLU A 252 15.10 4.71 10.98
C GLU A 252 13.58 4.69 10.76
N SER A 253 13.11 4.35 9.55
CA SER A 253 11.70 4.12 9.24
C SER A 253 11.05 3.11 10.18
N MET A 254 11.71 1.96 10.40
CA MET A 254 11.22 0.92 11.31
C MET A 254 11.18 1.34 12.79
N THR A 255 12.09 2.21 13.22
CA THR A 255 12.30 2.50 14.65
C THR A 255 11.65 3.78 15.13
N GLN A 256 11.54 4.79 14.27
CA GLN A 256 11.01 6.12 14.61
C GLN A 256 9.63 6.37 14.01
N TYR A 257 9.36 5.85 12.81
CA TYR A 257 8.14 6.14 12.04
C TYR A 257 7.22 4.93 11.94
N GLN A 258 7.32 4.02 12.92
CA GLN A 258 6.47 2.84 12.96
C GLN A 258 6.06 2.50 14.40
N LEU A 259 4.76 2.55 14.68
CA LEU A 259 4.22 2.16 15.98
C LEU A 259 3.63 0.75 15.95
N LEU A 260 4.45 -0.25 16.31
CA LEU A 260 4.04 -1.66 16.32
C LEU A 260 3.75 -2.19 17.72
N ASP A 261 2.61 -2.88 17.86
CA ASP A 261 2.36 -3.77 18.99
C ASP A 261 2.99 -5.14 18.73
N LEU A 262 4.28 -5.26 19.04
CA LEU A 262 5.08 -6.48 18.86
C LEU A 262 4.57 -7.68 19.67
N THR A 263 3.78 -7.46 20.73
CA THR A 263 3.26 -8.55 21.57
C THR A 263 2.27 -9.47 20.83
N LYS A 264 1.74 -9.02 19.69
CA LYS A 264 0.81 -9.77 18.85
C LYS A 264 1.49 -10.89 18.06
N TYR A 265 2.81 -10.86 17.89
CA TYR A 265 3.56 -11.74 17.02
C TYR A 265 4.61 -12.53 17.79
N ASP A 266 5.08 -13.63 17.21
CA ASP A 266 6.09 -14.53 17.82
C ASP A 266 7.31 -14.75 16.93
N SER A 267 7.24 -14.29 15.68
CA SER A 267 8.27 -14.51 14.67
C SER A 267 8.24 -13.43 13.60
N ALA A 268 9.38 -13.23 12.96
CA ALA A 268 9.53 -12.27 11.87
C ALA A 268 10.32 -12.87 10.69
N VAL A 269 9.97 -12.45 9.48
CA VAL A 269 10.79 -12.70 8.28
C VAL A 269 11.14 -11.35 7.67
N ILE A 270 12.41 -11.12 7.45
CA ILE A 270 12.94 -9.91 6.82
C ILE A 270 13.52 -10.33 5.48
N PHE A 271 13.09 -9.68 4.41
CA PHE A 271 13.55 -9.96 3.07
C PHE A 271 14.03 -8.69 2.37
N ILE A 272 15.29 -8.67 1.99
CA ILE A 272 15.96 -7.48 1.43
C ILE A 272 16.17 -7.70 -0.07
N ARG A 273 15.64 -6.80 -0.90
CA ARG A 273 15.84 -6.78 -2.34
C ARG A 273 16.74 -5.61 -2.69
N CYS A 274 17.88 -5.89 -3.31
CA CYS A 274 18.83 -4.88 -3.73
C CYS A 274 19.13 -4.96 -5.24
N PRO A 275 19.45 -3.83 -5.89
CA PRO A 275 19.82 -3.81 -7.29
C PRO A 275 21.20 -4.44 -7.52
N SER A 276 21.35 -5.20 -8.60
CA SER A 276 22.59 -5.89 -8.97
C SER A 276 23.76 -4.97 -9.29
N HIS A 277 23.47 -3.77 -9.78
CA HIS A 277 24.47 -2.77 -10.14
C HIS A 277 24.95 -1.94 -8.94
N CYS A 278 24.24 -2.00 -7.80
CA CYS A 278 24.60 -1.30 -6.57
C CYS A 278 24.36 -2.23 -5.35
N PRO A 279 25.21 -3.26 -5.18
CA PRO A 279 25.05 -4.25 -4.11
C PRO A 279 25.24 -3.62 -2.73
N LEU A 280 24.73 -4.31 -1.70
CA LEU A 280 24.91 -3.93 -0.30
C LEU A 280 26.26 -4.39 0.23
N ASP A 281 26.87 -3.57 1.07
CA ASP A 281 28.07 -3.96 1.81
C ASP A 281 27.72 -4.99 2.90
N GLU A 282 28.60 -5.97 3.11
CA GLU A 282 28.36 -7.06 4.06
C GLU A 282 28.33 -6.53 5.51
N THR A 283 29.13 -5.51 5.83
CA THR A 283 29.15 -4.92 7.17
C THR A 283 27.91 -4.07 7.44
N GLU A 284 27.39 -3.35 6.43
CA GLU A 284 26.12 -2.64 6.49
C GLU A 284 24.97 -3.64 6.76
N LEU A 285 24.95 -4.74 6.02
CA LEU A 285 23.95 -5.80 6.16
C LEU A 285 23.97 -6.47 7.54
N GLU A 286 25.16 -6.79 8.07
CA GLU A 286 25.29 -7.35 9.42
C GLU A 286 24.83 -6.38 10.51
N THR A 287 25.15 -5.09 10.35
CA THR A 287 24.76 -4.04 11.29
C THR A 287 23.25 -3.85 11.29
N PHE A 288 22.64 -3.82 10.11
CA PHE A 288 21.19 -3.76 9.95
C PHE A 288 20.51 -4.97 10.61
N ARG A 289 20.97 -6.19 10.33
CA ARG A 289 20.42 -7.42 10.94
C ARG A 289 20.46 -7.38 12.47
N LYS A 290 21.59 -7.01 13.05
CA LYS A 290 21.75 -6.90 14.52
C LYS A 290 20.76 -5.88 15.10
N SER A 291 20.62 -4.73 14.45
CA SER A 291 19.74 -3.65 14.90
C SER A 291 18.26 -4.06 14.82
N VAL A 292 17.84 -4.70 13.73
CA VAL A 292 16.47 -5.20 13.57
C VAL A 292 16.16 -6.32 14.58
N MET A 293 17.11 -7.22 14.84
CA MET A 293 16.97 -8.24 15.88
C MET A 293 16.79 -7.62 17.26
N GLN A 294 17.57 -6.58 17.58
CA GLN A 294 17.45 -5.86 18.85
C GLN A 294 16.11 -5.12 18.96
N HIS A 295 15.65 -4.49 17.88
CA HIS A 295 14.39 -3.76 17.86
C HIS A 295 13.16 -4.68 17.99
N LEU A 296 13.12 -5.78 17.24
CA LEU A 296 11.96 -6.70 17.24
C LEU A 296 11.97 -7.68 18.42
N GLY A 297 13.15 -8.08 18.91
CA GLY A 297 13.30 -8.91 20.11
C GLY A 297 12.84 -10.37 19.98
N TYR A 298 12.50 -10.86 18.77
CA TYR A 298 12.06 -12.24 18.58
C TYR A 298 13.23 -13.22 18.49
N THR A 299 13.04 -14.43 19.00
CA THR A 299 14.02 -15.53 18.85
C THR A 299 13.95 -16.19 17.47
N ASN A 300 12.75 -16.23 16.88
CA ASN A 300 12.49 -16.85 15.59
C ASN A 300 12.44 -15.80 14.48
N MET A 301 13.61 -15.39 14.01
CA MET A 301 13.76 -14.43 12.91
C MET A 301 14.48 -15.06 11.73
N LEU A 302 13.95 -14.85 10.53
CA LEU A 302 14.59 -15.27 9.29
C LEU A 302 14.99 -14.04 8.47
N PHE A 303 16.20 -14.06 7.93
CA PHE A 303 16.71 -13.02 7.06
C PHE A 303 17.01 -13.61 5.69
N GLY A 304 16.45 -13.00 4.65
CA GLY A 304 16.73 -13.34 3.27
C GLY A 304 17.11 -12.12 2.45
N THR A 305 17.81 -12.38 1.36
CA THR A 305 18.27 -11.37 0.42
C THR A 305 18.06 -11.86 -0.99
N GLN A 306 17.75 -10.94 -1.90
CA GLN A 306 17.72 -11.20 -3.33
C GLN A 306 18.31 -10.01 -4.08
N THR A 307 19.14 -10.32 -5.07
CA THR A 307 19.65 -9.33 -6.00
C THR A 307 18.78 -9.34 -7.26
N GLU A 308 18.25 -8.17 -7.63
CA GLU A 308 17.39 -8.00 -8.80
C GLU A 308 18.04 -7.06 -9.81
N ASN A 309 17.67 -7.20 -11.08
CA ASN A 309 18.16 -6.33 -12.14
C ASN A 309 17.11 -5.27 -12.46
N TYR A 310 17.12 -4.16 -11.72
CA TYR A 310 16.35 -2.95 -12.01
C TYR A 310 17.25 -1.72 -11.99
N GLU A 311 16.80 -0.61 -12.59
CA GLU A 311 17.61 0.60 -12.80
C GLU A 311 17.76 1.47 -11.54
N LYS A 312 16.79 1.44 -10.63
CA LYS A 312 16.81 2.24 -9.39
C LYS A 312 17.88 1.74 -8.42
N GLU A 313 18.52 2.65 -7.69
CA GLU A 313 19.52 2.33 -6.67
C GLU A 313 18.91 1.99 -5.30
N GLU A 314 17.59 2.22 -5.15
CA GLU A 314 16.84 1.98 -3.93
C GLU A 314 16.85 0.52 -3.51
N VAL A 315 16.84 0.27 -2.21
CA VAL A 315 16.70 -1.05 -1.61
C VAL A 315 15.28 -1.19 -1.08
N LYS A 316 14.66 -2.35 -1.31
CA LYS A 316 13.34 -2.68 -0.77
C LYS A 316 13.50 -3.70 0.35
N VAL A 317 12.89 -3.45 1.50
CA VAL A 317 12.88 -4.40 2.62
C VAL A 317 11.45 -4.77 2.95
N THR A 318 11.13 -6.06 2.88
CA THR A 318 9.83 -6.58 3.30
C THR A 318 9.96 -7.18 4.70
N LEU A 319 9.18 -6.66 5.65
CA LEU A 319 9.02 -7.21 6.99
C LEU A 319 7.70 -7.97 7.08
N LEU A 320 7.77 -9.24 7.46
CA LEU A 320 6.61 -10.08 7.76
C LEU A 320 6.60 -10.41 9.24
N LEU A 321 5.61 -9.90 9.96
CA LEU A 321 5.36 -10.25 11.35
C LEU A 321 4.33 -11.37 11.40
N ASN A 322 4.64 -12.46 12.10
CA ASN A 322 3.85 -13.67 12.08
C ASN A 322 3.53 -14.16 13.50
N LYS A 323 2.35 -14.77 13.64
CA LYS A 323 1.93 -15.56 14.78
C LYS A 323 1.59 -16.96 14.30
N LYS A 324 2.31 -17.96 14.80
CA LYS A 324 2.14 -19.35 14.37
C LYS A 324 0.79 -19.93 14.76
#